data_AF-A0A5K7YJ96-F1
#
_entry.id   AF-A0A5K7YJ96-F1
#
_cell.length_a   1.000
_cell.length_b   1.000
_cell.length_c   1.000
_cell.angle_alpha   90.00
_cell.angle_beta   90.00
_cell.angle_gamma   90.00
#
_symmetry.space_group_name_H-M   'P 1'
#
loop_
_entity.id
_entity.type
_entity.pdbx_description
1 polymer ?
#
loop_
_entity_poly.entity_id
_entity_poly.type
_entity_poly.pdbx_seq_one_letter_code
_entity_poly.pdbx_strand_id
1 'polypeptide(L)'
;MKRTDPHHSHENCIRLFERLSEYIDRELDAPTCEDIEAHIRSCKPCQVCLETLKQTVALCKNLERRQVPEAFTLKLRGAIADLVNKKPD
;
A
#
# COMPACT_ATOMS: atom_id res chain seq x y z
N MET A 1 -6.12 18.04 7.94
CA MET A 1 -5.37 18.95 7.04
C MET A 1 -5.99 20.34 7.13
N LYS A 2 -5.19 21.39 7.40
CA LYS A 2 -5.71 22.76 7.44
C LYS A 2 -5.91 23.28 6.01
N ARG A 3 -7.08 23.85 5.75
CA ARG A 3 -7.49 24.54 4.52
C ARG A 3 -6.62 25.79 4.36
N THR A 4 -5.64 25.77 3.44
CA THR A 4 -4.78 26.95 3.24
C THR A 4 -4.52 27.34 1.79
N ASP A 5 -5.26 26.78 0.82
CA ASP A 5 -5.19 27.25 -0.57
C ASP A 5 -6.60 27.40 -1.17
N PRO A 6 -7.04 28.63 -1.55
CA PRO A 6 -8.40 28.88 -2.05
C PRO A 6 -8.68 28.39 -3.48
N HIS A 7 -7.66 27.93 -4.22
CA HIS A 7 -7.77 27.65 -5.67
C HIS A 7 -7.59 26.18 -6.07
N HIS A 8 -7.62 25.26 -5.11
CA HIS A 8 -7.27 23.88 -5.35
C HIS A 8 -8.52 22.97 -5.35
N SER A 9 -8.86 22.41 -6.52
CA SER A 9 -9.91 21.39 -6.65
C SER A 9 -9.55 20.16 -5.81
N HIS A 10 -10.15 20.06 -4.62
CA HIS A 10 -9.87 19.01 -3.65
C HIS A 10 -10.28 17.62 -4.14
N GLU A 11 -11.26 17.53 -5.04
CA GLU A 11 -11.79 16.26 -5.55
C GLU A 11 -10.74 15.47 -6.31
N ASN A 12 -9.94 16.13 -7.16
CA ASN A 12 -8.89 15.46 -7.92
C ASN A 12 -7.79 14.89 -7.01
N CYS A 13 -7.52 15.52 -5.87
CA CYS A 13 -6.55 15.00 -4.90
C CYS A 13 -7.09 13.84 -4.10
N ILE A 14 -8.38 13.83 -3.79
CA ILE A 14 -9.03 12.70 -3.13
C ILE A 14 -8.96 11.48 -4.07
N ARG A 15 -9.35 11.66 -5.34
CA ARG A 15 -9.24 10.61 -6.36
C ARG A 15 -7.82 10.09 -6.54
N LEU A 16 -6.82 11.00 -6.53
CA LEU A 16 -5.41 10.59 -6.59
C LEU A 16 -5.00 9.80 -5.34
N PHE A 17 -5.40 10.26 -4.16
CA PHE A 17 -5.06 9.62 -2.89
C PHE A 17 -5.62 8.19 -2.80
N GLU A 18 -6.83 7.98 -3.31
CA GLU A 18 -7.45 6.65 -3.39
C GLU A 18 -6.61 5.64 -4.20
N ARG A 19 -5.88 6.12 -5.22
CA ARG A 19 -5.09 5.27 -6.12
C ARG A 19 -3.58 5.28 -5.83
N LEU A 20 -3.15 6.01 -4.81
CA LEU A 20 -1.71 6.24 -4.58
C LEU A 20 -0.98 4.99 -4.09
N SER A 21 -1.66 4.10 -3.37
CA SER A 21 -1.12 2.81 -2.96
C SER A 21 -0.87 1.90 -4.17
N GLU A 22 -1.87 1.74 -5.04
CA GLU A 22 -1.76 0.98 -6.30
C GLU A 22 -0.65 1.53 -7.19
N TYR A 23 -0.47 2.86 -7.23
CA TYR A 23 0.62 3.51 -7.96
C TYR A 23 2.00 3.11 -7.40
N ILE A 24 2.18 3.13 -6.08
CA ILE A 24 3.45 2.76 -5.42
C ILE A 24 3.77 1.28 -5.64
N ASP A 25 2.75 0.43 -5.61
CA ASP A 25 2.88 -1.01 -5.81
C ASP A 25 2.97 -1.42 -7.29
N ARG A 26 2.86 -0.45 -8.22
CA ARG A 26 2.93 -0.62 -9.69
C ARG A 26 1.82 -1.51 -10.25
N GLU A 27 0.63 -1.37 -9.72
CA GLU A 27 -0.56 -2.14 -10.10
C GLU A 27 -1.48 -1.39 -11.07
N LEU A 28 -1.10 -0.19 -11.48
CA LEU A 28 -1.87 0.68 -12.37
C LEU A 28 -1.43 0.55 -13.83
N ASP A 29 -2.37 0.80 -14.74
CA ASP A 29 -2.11 0.92 -16.17
C ASP A 29 -1.34 2.22 -16.50
N ALA A 30 -0.64 2.23 -17.63
CA ALA A 30 0.20 3.35 -18.03
C ALA A 30 -0.56 4.69 -18.15
N PRO A 31 -1.75 4.76 -18.78
CA PRO A 31 -2.54 6.00 -18.84
C PRO A 31 -2.87 6.57 -17.45
N THR A 32 -3.30 5.71 -16.53
CA THR A 32 -3.54 6.12 -15.14
C THR A 32 -2.27 6.69 -14.49
N CYS A 33 -1.13 6.02 -14.67
CA CYS A 33 0.13 6.48 -14.08
C CYS A 33 0.49 7.89 -14.57
N GLU A 34 0.31 8.15 -15.87
CA GLU A 34 0.57 9.46 -16.47
C GLU A 34 -0.33 10.57 -15.89
N ASP A 35 -1.62 10.29 -15.69
CA ASP A 35 -2.57 11.22 -15.07
C ASP A 35 -2.17 11.56 -13.62
N ILE A 36 -1.80 10.55 -12.84
CA ILE A 36 -1.32 10.71 -11.46
C ILE A 36 -0.05 11.57 -11.44
N GLU A 37 0.92 11.29 -12.33
CA GLU A 37 2.17 12.03 -12.41
C GLU A 37 1.98 13.48 -12.87
N ALA A 38 1.06 13.73 -13.80
CA ALA A 38 0.69 15.08 -14.21
C ALA A 38 0.12 15.90 -13.04
N HIS A 39 -0.76 15.27 -12.25
CA HIS A 39 -1.31 15.92 -11.06
C HIS A 39 -0.23 16.20 -10.00
N ILE A 40 0.60 15.20 -9.67
CA ILE A 40 1.64 15.37 -8.64
C ILE A 40 2.64 16.46 -9.04
N ARG A 41 2.99 16.58 -10.33
CA ARG A 41 3.86 17.67 -10.80
C ARG A 41 3.31 19.06 -10.53
N SER A 42 1.99 19.24 -10.57
CA SER A 42 1.33 20.55 -10.40
C SER A 42 0.77 20.80 -8.99
N CYS A 43 0.67 19.77 -8.15
CA CYS A 43 0.02 19.83 -6.84
C CYS A 43 0.99 19.60 -5.68
N LYS A 44 1.37 20.68 -4.98
CA LYS A 44 2.28 20.60 -3.82
C LYS A 44 1.77 19.70 -2.68
N PRO A 45 0.49 19.75 -2.28
CA PRO A 45 -0.05 18.80 -1.30
C PRO A 45 0.14 17.34 -1.69
N CYS A 46 -0.16 16.97 -2.94
CA CYS A 46 -0.02 15.60 -3.42
C CYS A 46 1.44 15.14 -3.50
N GLN A 47 2.39 16.03 -3.82
CA GLN A 47 3.82 15.73 -3.70
C GLN A 47 4.19 15.33 -2.28
N VAL A 48 3.75 16.11 -1.28
CA VAL A 48 4.03 15.83 0.13
C VAL A 48 3.37 14.51 0.55
N CYS A 49 2.13 14.26 0.13
CA CYS A 49 1.45 12.99 0.41
C CYS A 49 2.18 11.79 -0.19
N LEU A 50 2.60 11.85 -1.46
CA LEU A 50 3.35 10.76 -2.10
C LEU A 50 4.64 10.46 -1.35
N GLU A 51 5.43 11.49 -1.03
CA GLU A 51 6.71 11.29 -0.34
C GLU A 51 6.51 10.72 1.07
N THR A 52 5.48 11.18 1.80
CA THR A 52 5.13 10.65 3.12
C THR A 52 4.73 9.17 3.04
N LEU A 53 3.95 8.78 2.03
CA LEU A 53 3.54 7.40 1.84
C LEU A 53 4.73 6.50 1.47
N LYS A 54 5.61 6.94 0.56
CA LYS A 54 6.86 6.23 0.22
C LYS A 54 7.74 5.99 1.45
N GLN A 55 7.89 7.01 2.30
CA GLN A 55 8.63 6.88 3.56
C GLN A 55 8.01 5.84 4.49
N THR A 56 6.67 5.86 4.63
CA THR A 56 5.94 4.87 5.43
C THR A 56 6.17 3.44 4.91
N VAL A 57 6.10 3.24 3.59
CA VAL A 57 6.39 1.95 2.95
C VAL A 57 7.83 1.50 3.21
N ALA A 58 8.80 2.41 3.10
CA ALA A 58 10.20 2.11 3.39
C ALA A 58 10.40 1.69 4.86
N LEU A 59 9.76 2.38 5.80
CA LEU A 59 9.80 2.01 7.22
C LEU A 59 9.21 0.61 7.45
N CYS A 60 8.04 0.32 6.87
CA CYS A 60 7.43 -1.00 6.95
C CYS A 60 8.31 -2.11 6.36
N LYS A 61 8.98 -1.85 5.23
CA LYS A 61 9.89 -2.81 4.58
C LYS A 61 11.15 -3.10 5.42
N ASN A 62 11.59 -2.13 6.21
CA ASN A 62 12.77 -2.22 7.06
C ASN A 62 12.49 -2.75 8.48
N LEU A 63 11.23 -3.10 8.78
CA LEU A 63 10.91 -3.76 10.05
C LEU A 63 11.68 -5.07 10.18
N GLU A 64 12.19 -5.32 11.38
CA GLU A 64 12.92 -6.55 11.68
C GLU A 64 12.05 -7.78 11.38
N ARG A 65 12.49 -8.60 10.43
CA ARG A 65 11.88 -9.89 10.17
C ARG A 65 12.33 -10.87 11.25
N ARG A 66 11.52 -11.02 12.29
CA ARG A 66 11.73 -12.07 13.29
C ARG A 66 11.50 -13.44 12.64
N GLN A 67 12.44 -14.35 12.85
CA GLN A 67 12.24 -15.73 12.40
C GLN A 67 11.06 -16.35 13.15
N VAL A 68 10.23 -17.07 12.41
CA VAL A 68 9.12 -17.82 12.97
C VAL A 68 9.68 -18.93 13.87
N PRO A 69 9.26 -19.02 15.15
CA PRO A 69 9.73 -20.08 16.03
C PRO A 69 9.44 -21.47 15.45
N GLU A 70 10.39 -22.40 15.55
CA GLU A 70 10.25 -23.76 15.00
C GLU A 70 8.99 -24.47 15.53
N ALA A 71 8.66 -24.27 16.81
CA ALA A 71 7.46 -24.81 17.42
C ALA A 71 6.16 -24.39 16.72
N PHE A 72 6.10 -23.17 16.15
CA PHE A 72 4.95 -22.72 15.36
C PHE A 72 4.88 -23.47 14.03
N THR A 73 6.01 -23.60 13.34
CA THR A 73 6.11 -24.33 12.07
C THR A 73 5.66 -25.78 12.20
N LEU A 74 6.08 -26.46 13.28
CA LEU A 74 5.68 -27.84 13.56
C LEU A 74 4.17 -27.96 13.80
N LYS A 75 3.59 -27.08 14.63
CA LYS A 75 2.14 -27.07 14.89
C LYS A 75 1.33 -26.77 13.64
N LEU A 76 1.77 -25.80 12.84
CA LEU A 76 1.11 -25.43 11.58
C LEU A 76 1.12 -26.61 10.59
N ARG A 77 2.26 -27.29 10.42
CA ARG A 77 2.36 -28.48 9.56
C ARG A 77 1.42 -29.60 10.01
N GLY A 78 1.34 -29.85 11.32
CA GLY A 78 0.39 -30.83 11.88
C GLY A 78 -1.06 -30.47 11.54
N ALA A 79 -1.46 -29.23 11.82
CA ALA A 79 -2.81 -28.75 11.51
C ALA A 79 -3.17 -28.85 10.02
N ILE A 80 -2.23 -28.53 9.13
CA ILE A 80 -2.43 -28.68 7.67
C ILE A 80 -2.61 -30.16 7.30
N ALA A 81 -1.77 -31.05 7.84
CA ALA A 81 -1.87 -32.48 7.59
C ALA A 81 -3.23 -33.04 8.06
N ASP A 82 -3.70 -32.62 9.23
CA ASP A 82 -5.00 -33.03 9.77
C ASP A 82 -6.16 -32.56 8.88
N LEU A 83 -6.08 -31.34 8.35
CA LEU A 83 -7.09 -30.81 7.43
C LEU A 83 -7.10 -31.55 6.08
N VAL A 84 -5.94 -31.90 5.56
CA VAL A 84 -5.83 -32.67 4.31
C VAL A 84 -6.31 -34.11 4.49
N ASN A 85 -6.07 -34.70 5.65
CA ASN A 85 -6.45 -36.08 5.96
C ASN A 85 -7.91 -36.22 6.41
N LYS A 86 -8.56 -35.14 6.85
CA LYS A 86 -10.02 -35.10 6.98
C LYS A 86 -10.65 -35.11 5.59
N LYS A 87 -11.16 -36.26 5.16
CA LYS A 87 -12.09 -36.32 4.03
C LYS A 87 -13.29 -35.40 4.30
N PRO A 88 -13.78 -34.66 3.30
CA PRO A 88 -15.10 -34.04 3.40
C PRO A 88 -16.14 -35.17 3.51
N ASP A 89 -17.00 -35.10 4.53
CA ASP A 89 -18.26 -35.86 4.59
C ASP A 89 -19.20 -35.44 3.46
#